data_AF-A0A818Z0Y8-F1
#
_entry.id   AF-A0A818Z0Y8-F1
#
_cell.length_a   1.000
_cell.length_b   1.000
_cell.length_c   1.000
_cell.angle_alpha   90.00
_cell.angle_beta   90.00
_cell.angle_gamma   90.00
#
_symmetry.space_group_name_H-M   'P 1'
#
loop_
_entity.id
_entity.type
_entity.pdbx_description
1 polymer ?
#
loop_
_entity_poly.entity_id
_entity_poly.type
_entity_poly.pdbx_seq_one_letter_code
_entity_poly.pdbx_strand_id
1 'polypeptide(L)'
;MCFNEYSACQNGTGTTNVTIIGGYNSSLFYPYENGKIGFYAKFPNGPTQNISNTTRCEPSLIINFNCNTKVKWFAPLFNATASAPQPTDIDIDQCKTTLTFDYDGACFNGQEPSNGLSGGAVFLIILFSVTFVYMVGGLLYNGFVQHKSGLNLLPHAQFWIGLPLYAIEGCRTSLGLCSCSSTPSQATYESV
;
A
#
# COMPACT_ATOMS: atom_id res chain seq x y z
N MET A 1 19.00 -22.50 23.17
CA MET A 1 17.79 -23.02 22.49
C MET A 1 16.59 -22.55 23.27
N CYS A 2 15.53 -22.13 22.60
CA CYS A 2 14.28 -21.78 23.24
C CYS A 2 13.48 -23.05 23.50
N PHE A 3 12.91 -23.17 24.70
CA PHE A 3 12.22 -24.38 25.13
C PHE A 3 11.00 -24.66 24.24
N ASN A 4 10.72 -25.95 24.01
CA ASN A 4 9.77 -26.45 22.99
C ASN A 4 8.30 -26.04 23.22
N GLU A 5 7.97 -25.46 24.37
CA GLU A 5 6.59 -25.09 24.76
C GLU A 5 6.29 -23.60 24.59
N TYR A 6 7.28 -22.78 24.23
CA TYR A 6 7.13 -21.33 24.14
C TYR A 6 7.51 -20.80 22.75
N SER A 7 6.76 -19.80 22.28
CA SER A 7 6.89 -19.28 20.92
C SER A 7 7.92 -18.14 20.79
N ALA A 8 8.23 -17.44 21.89
CA ALA A 8 9.13 -16.30 21.85
C ALA A 8 10.10 -16.28 23.04
N CYS A 9 11.36 -15.97 22.75
CA CYS A 9 12.46 -16.02 23.70
C CYS A 9 13.49 -14.93 23.38
N GLN A 10 14.15 -14.46 24.44
CA GLN A 10 15.24 -13.50 24.37
C GLN A 10 16.50 -14.16 24.93
N ASN A 11 17.62 -14.01 24.22
CA ASN A 11 18.92 -14.43 24.72
C ASN A 11 19.62 -13.24 25.38
N GLY A 12 19.93 -13.36 26.68
CA GLY A 12 20.73 -12.35 27.40
C GLY A 12 22.21 -12.40 27.01
N THR A 13 22.97 -11.40 27.44
CA THR A 13 24.44 -11.34 27.23
C THR A 13 25.23 -12.33 28.10
N GLY A 14 24.57 -13.05 29.01
CA GLY A 14 25.13 -14.17 29.77
C GLY A 14 24.92 -15.50 29.05
N THR A 15 25.96 -16.34 29.03
CA THR A 15 26.11 -17.54 28.16
C THR A 15 25.05 -18.65 28.32
N THR A 16 24.08 -18.54 29.23
CA THR A 16 23.06 -19.58 29.47
C THR A 16 21.67 -19.07 29.86
N ASN A 17 21.41 -17.75 29.87
CA ASN A 17 20.15 -17.21 30.39
C ASN A 17 19.19 -16.85 29.26
N VAL A 18 18.55 -17.87 28.68
CA VAL A 18 17.41 -17.68 27.76
C VAL A 18 16.18 -17.31 28.59
N THR A 19 15.65 -16.12 28.36
CA THR A 19 14.44 -15.64 29.02
C THR A 19 13.26 -15.82 28.08
N ILE A 20 12.17 -16.44 28.54
CA ILE A 20 10.96 -16.58 27.74
C ILE A 20 10.15 -15.28 27.84
N ILE A 21 9.69 -14.77 26.70
CA ILE A 21 9.01 -13.47 26.60
C ILE A 21 7.60 -13.57 26.00
N GLY A 22 7.17 -14.77 25.59
CA GLY A 22 5.81 -15.00 25.10
C GLY A 22 5.53 -16.47 24.82
N GLY A 23 4.33 -16.91 25.16
CA GLY A 23 3.80 -18.24 24.88
C GLY A 23 3.02 -18.30 23.57
N TYR A 24 2.42 -19.47 23.34
CA TYR A 24 1.57 -19.73 22.19
C TYR A 24 0.10 -19.40 22.50
N ASN A 25 -0.62 -18.90 21.50
CA ASN A 25 -2.07 -18.76 21.52
C ASN A 25 -2.63 -19.20 20.16
N SER A 26 -3.87 -19.70 20.14
CA SER A 26 -4.51 -20.22 18.91
C SER A 26 -4.71 -19.14 17.83
N SER A 27 -4.92 -17.89 18.24
CA SER A 27 -4.97 -16.73 17.36
C SER A 27 -3.75 -15.84 17.59
N LEU A 28 -2.86 -15.81 16.59
CA LEU A 28 -1.62 -15.05 16.63
C LEU A 28 -1.78 -13.67 15.99
N PHE A 29 -2.42 -13.58 14.82
CA PHE A 29 -2.48 -12.36 14.01
C PHE A 29 -3.81 -11.64 14.18
N TYR A 30 -3.73 -10.35 14.43
CA TYR A 30 -4.87 -9.46 14.62
C TYR A 30 -4.72 -8.23 13.71
N PRO A 31 -5.79 -7.79 13.03
CA PRO A 31 -5.76 -6.55 12.27
C PRO A 31 -5.68 -5.35 13.23
N TYR A 32 -5.13 -4.23 12.78
CA TYR A 32 -5.23 -2.99 13.55
C TYR A 32 -6.66 -2.44 13.56
N GLU A 33 -7.05 -1.85 14.69
CA GLU A 33 -8.26 -1.07 14.83
C GLU A 33 -8.00 0.41 14.48
N ASN A 34 -9.06 1.18 14.23
CA ASN A 34 -9.01 2.65 14.02
C ASN A 34 -8.30 3.14 12.74
N GLY A 35 -8.36 2.37 11.66
CA GLY A 35 -7.93 2.83 10.33
C GLY A 35 -6.42 2.83 10.10
N LYS A 36 -5.63 2.24 11.00
CA LYS A 36 -4.22 1.91 10.71
C LYS A 36 -4.15 0.70 9.78
N ILE A 37 -3.31 0.77 8.75
CA ILE A 37 -3.12 -0.33 7.79
C ILE A 37 -1.96 -1.20 8.25
N GLY A 38 -2.24 -2.47 8.48
CA GLY A 38 -1.26 -3.45 8.98
C GLY A 38 -1.91 -4.50 9.86
N PHE A 39 -1.09 -5.30 10.51
CA PHE A 39 -1.53 -6.29 11.49
C PHE A 39 -0.48 -6.43 12.58
N TYR A 40 -0.83 -7.04 13.70
CA TYR A 40 0.12 -7.38 14.75
C TYR A 40 -0.02 -8.84 15.17
N ALA A 41 1.10 -9.43 15.57
CA ALA A 41 1.15 -10.76 16.14
C ALA A 41 1.28 -10.67 17.67
N LYS A 42 0.43 -11.40 18.41
CA LYS A 42 0.43 -11.41 19.88
C LYS A 42 0.82 -12.78 20.41
N PHE A 43 1.80 -12.80 21.30
CA PHE A 43 2.30 -13.99 22.00
C PHE A 43 2.10 -13.80 23.52
N PRO A 44 0.91 -14.14 24.06
CA PRO A 44 0.60 -14.00 25.48
C PRO A 44 1.13 -15.18 26.31
N ASN A 45 0.89 -15.17 27.63
CA ASN A 45 1.12 -16.30 28.53
C ASN A 45 2.58 -16.75 28.65
N GLY A 46 3.52 -15.82 28.79
CA GLY A 46 4.88 -16.15 29.19
C GLY A 46 4.95 -16.65 30.64
N PRO A 47 6.04 -17.34 31.04
CA PRO A 47 6.17 -17.85 32.40
C PRO A 47 6.26 -16.69 33.40
N THR A 48 5.57 -16.83 34.53
CA THR A 48 5.50 -15.77 35.54
C THR A 48 6.89 -15.37 36.03
N GLN A 49 7.22 -14.09 35.89
CA GLN A 49 8.49 -13.53 36.33
C GLN A 49 8.29 -12.59 37.52
N ASN A 50 9.26 -12.59 38.44
CA ASN A 50 9.29 -11.68 39.56
C ASN A 50 10.01 -10.39 39.11
N ILE A 51 9.27 -9.29 38.99
CA ILE A 51 9.84 -7.98 38.61
C ILE A 51 10.28 -7.21 39.85
N SER A 52 9.56 -7.39 40.94
CA SER A 52 9.86 -6.83 42.25
C SER A 52 9.47 -7.84 43.33
N ASN A 53 9.81 -7.55 44.59
CA ASN A 53 9.44 -8.40 45.73
C ASN A 53 7.92 -8.63 45.88
N THR A 54 7.09 -7.87 45.17
CA THR A 54 5.63 -7.91 45.30
C THR A 54 4.89 -8.03 43.95
N THR A 55 5.55 -7.75 42.83
CA THR A 55 4.91 -7.75 41.50
C THR A 55 5.37 -8.93 40.66
N ARG A 56 4.41 -9.81 40.37
CA ARG A 56 4.55 -10.92 39.42
C ARG A 56 3.79 -10.59 38.16
N CYS A 57 4.37 -10.90 37.01
CA CYS A 57 3.61 -10.84 35.77
C CYS A 57 4.04 -11.90 34.77
N GLU A 58 3.16 -12.10 33.80
CA GLU A 58 3.36 -13.02 32.69
C GLU A 58 3.80 -12.18 31.48
N PRO A 59 5.05 -12.32 31.00
CA PRO A 59 5.53 -11.52 29.90
C PRO A 59 4.76 -11.82 28.62
N SER A 60 4.55 -10.78 27.83
CA SER A 60 3.87 -10.86 26.53
C SER A 60 4.68 -10.16 25.46
N LEU A 61 4.78 -10.78 24.27
CA LEU A 61 5.42 -10.19 23.10
C LEU A 61 4.34 -9.77 22.10
N ILE A 62 4.46 -8.53 21.62
CA ILE A 62 3.65 -8.02 20.53
C ILE A 62 4.58 -7.62 19.39
N ILE A 63 4.30 -8.14 18.19
CA ILE A 63 5.04 -7.79 16.98
C ILE A 63 4.10 -7.02 16.06
N ASN A 64 4.36 -5.73 15.93
CA ASN A 64 3.59 -4.80 15.11
C ASN A 64 4.15 -4.79 13.68
N PHE A 65 3.32 -5.09 12.69
CA PHE A 65 3.64 -4.96 11.28
C PHE A 65 2.89 -3.78 10.66
N ASN A 66 3.59 -2.69 10.45
CA ASN A 66 3.05 -1.49 9.83
C ASN A 66 3.19 -1.57 8.30
N CYS A 67 2.15 -1.18 7.58
CA CYS A 67 2.18 -1.15 6.12
C CYS A 67 3.17 -0.08 5.63
N ASN A 68 4.16 -0.53 4.86
CA ASN A 68 5.09 0.34 4.15
C ASN A 68 5.52 -0.33 2.84
N THR A 69 5.04 0.21 1.72
CA THR A 69 5.24 -0.33 0.37
C THR A 69 6.69 -0.27 -0.10
N LYS A 70 7.51 0.56 0.56
CA LYS A 70 8.92 0.74 0.21
C LYS A 70 9.80 -0.33 0.86
N VAL A 71 9.33 -0.98 1.92
CA VAL A 71 10.13 -1.90 2.73
C VAL A 71 9.78 -3.34 2.37
N LYS A 72 10.57 -3.91 1.47
CA LYS A 72 10.43 -5.30 1.03
C LYS A 72 11.24 -6.22 1.92
N TRP A 73 10.58 -7.22 2.50
CA TRP A 73 11.27 -8.27 3.25
C TRP A 73 11.37 -9.50 2.37
N PHE A 74 12.59 -9.95 2.14
CA PHE A 74 12.85 -11.16 1.37
C PHE A 74 13.34 -12.26 2.30
N ALA A 75 12.58 -13.34 2.37
CA ALA A 75 13.07 -14.59 2.94
C ALA A 75 13.63 -15.45 1.80
N PRO A 76 14.89 -15.92 1.85
CA PRO A 76 15.40 -16.84 0.85
C PRO A 76 14.53 -18.11 0.79
N LEU A 77 14.07 -18.45 -0.42
CA LEU A 77 13.19 -19.59 -0.70
C LEU A 77 13.87 -20.96 -0.50
N PHE A 78 15.20 -20.98 -0.31
CA PHE A 78 15.99 -22.18 -0.10
C PHE A 78 16.81 -22.03 1.18
N ASN A 79 16.53 -22.90 2.17
CA ASN A 79 17.06 -22.91 3.55
C ASN A 79 16.47 -21.83 4.48
N ALA A 80 15.31 -22.19 5.06
CA ALA A 80 14.40 -21.33 5.80
C ALA A 80 14.90 -20.89 7.19
N THR A 81 15.88 -20.00 7.21
CA THR A 81 16.13 -19.08 8.32
C THR A 81 16.54 -17.73 7.74
N ALA A 82 15.57 -16.84 7.55
CA ALA A 82 15.84 -15.45 7.24
C ALA A 82 15.89 -14.66 8.55
N SER A 83 16.96 -13.92 8.80
CA SER A 83 16.93 -12.92 9.87
C SER A 83 15.95 -11.82 9.47
N ALA A 84 14.99 -11.54 10.35
CA ALA A 84 14.17 -10.34 10.21
C ALA A 84 15.07 -9.09 10.16
N PRO A 85 14.70 -8.05 9.41
CA PRO A 85 15.40 -6.76 9.44
C PRO A 85 15.34 -6.16 10.86
N GLN A 86 16.12 -5.12 11.11
CA GLN A 86 16.06 -4.45 12.42
C GLN A 86 14.68 -3.80 12.62
N PRO A 87 14.12 -3.86 13.83
CA PRO A 87 12.85 -3.20 14.14
C PRO A 87 13.00 -1.68 14.02
N THR A 88 11.96 -1.02 13.50
CA THR A 88 11.87 0.44 13.41
C THR A 88 11.74 1.06 14.80
N ASP A 89 11.04 0.37 15.71
CA ASP A 89 10.83 0.82 17.09
C ASP A 89 10.78 -0.38 18.05
N ILE A 90 11.32 -0.18 19.25
CA ILE A 90 11.36 -1.18 20.31
C ILE A 90 10.85 -0.51 21.58
N ASP A 91 9.69 -0.96 22.05
CA ASP A 91 9.09 -0.53 23.31
C ASP A 91 9.16 -1.69 24.30
N ILE A 92 9.93 -1.50 25.37
CA ILE A 92 10.19 -2.52 26.40
C ILE A 92 9.57 -2.03 27.70
N ASP A 93 8.47 -2.64 28.10
CA ASP A 93 7.85 -2.49 29.41
C ASP A 93 8.18 -3.71 30.29
N GLN A 94 7.88 -3.64 31.59
CA GLN A 94 8.23 -4.67 32.57
C GLN A 94 7.66 -6.06 32.23
N CYS A 95 6.52 -6.12 31.53
CA CYS A 95 5.79 -7.36 31.19
C CYS A 95 5.38 -7.44 29.72
N LYS A 96 5.79 -6.46 28.92
CA LYS A 96 5.29 -6.31 27.56
C LYS A 96 6.42 -5.78 26.69
N THR A 97 6.83 -6.61 25.75
CA THR A 97 7.80 -6.20 24.74
C THR A 97 7.04 -5.99 23.43
N THR A 98 7.16 -4.81 22.86
CA THR A 98 6.54 -4.46 21.59
C THR A 98 7.65 -4.18 20.57
N LEU A 99 7.67 -4.96 19.49
CA LEU A 99 8.59 -4.77 18.37
C LEU A 99 7.80 -4.26 17.17
N THR A 100 8.23 -3.15 16.58
CA THR A 100 7.57 -2.57 15.42
C THR A 100 8.42 -2.70 14.18
N PHE A 101 7.77 -3.14 13.10
CA PHE A 101 8.39 -3.49 11.85
C PHE A 101 7.59 -2.90 10.69
N ASP A 102 8.28 -2.24 9.76
CA ASP A 102 7.69 -1.80 8.50
C ASP A 102 7.79 -2.91 7.45
N TYR A 103 6.67 -3.32 6.88
CA TYR A 103 6.61 -4.43 5.92
C TYR A 103 5.58 -4.20 4.82
N ASP A 104 6.00 -4.34 3.55
CA ASP A 104 5.11 -4.23 2.38
C ASP A 104 3.98 -5.27 2.39
N GLY A 105 4.26 -6.50 2.85
CA GLY A 105 3.23 -7.54 2.97
C GLY A 105 2.19 -7.29 4.07
N ALA A 106 2.37 -6.27 4.92
CA ALA A 106 1.35 -5.81 5.85
C ALA A 106 0.32 -4.87 5.20
N CYS A 107 0.58 -4.41 3.98
CA CYS A 107 -0.34 -3.58 3.21
C CYS A 107 -1.45 -4.44 2.59
N PHE A 108 -2.71 -4.21 3.00
CA PHE A 108 -3.85 -4.77 2.29
C PHE A 108 -3.96 -4.10 0.89
N ASN A 109 -3.96 -4.92 -0.16
CA ASN A 109 -4.00 -4.48 -1.57
C ASN A 109 -2.86 -3.53 -2.00
N GLY A 110 -1.71 -3.53 -1.32
CA GLY A 110 -0.57 -2.67 -1.65
C GLY A 110 -0.85 -1.17 -1.43
N GLN A 111 -1.87 -0.83 -0.64
CA GLN A 111 -2.28 0.55 -0.42
C GLN A 111 -1.70 1.06 0.90
N GLU A 112 -0.71 1.95 0.81
CA GLU A 112 -0.42 2.88 1.90
C GLU A 112 -1.61 3.84 2.08
N PRO A 113 -1.81 4.40 3.29
CA PRO A 113 -2.70 5.54 3.47
C PRO A 113 -2.08 6.76 2.77
N SER A 114 -2.19 6.78 1.45
CA SER A 114 -1.74 7.88 0.60
C SER A 114 -2.79 8.97 0.67
N ASN A 115 -2.52 9.98 1.49
CA ASN A 115 -3.31 11.22 1.55
C ASN A 115 -3.07 12.14 0.32
N GLY A 116 -2.61 11.58 -0.80
CA GLY A 116 -2.32 12.31 -2.04
C GLY A 116 -3.33 11.98 -3.13
N LEU A 117 -3.81 12.98 -3.85
CA LEU A 117 -4.57 12.74 -5.08
C LEU A 117 -3.66 11.96 -6.05
N SER A 118 -4.19 10.88 -6.63
CA SER A 118 -3.52 10.17 -7.73
C SER A 118 -3.11 11.17 -8.82
N GLY A 119 -1.92 11.02 -9.39
CA GLY A 119 -1.43 11.91 -10.46
C GLY A 119 -2.42 12.03 -11.63
N GLY A 120 -3.19 10.97 -11.90
CA GLY A 120 -4.27 11.00 -12.89
C GLY A 120 -5.41 11.95 -12.52
N ALA A 121 -5.79 12.02 -11.23
CA ALA A 121 -6.81 12.95 -10.77
C ALA A 121 -6.34 14.41 -10.89
N VAL A 122 -5.08 14.69 -10.57
CA VAL A 122 -4.48 16.03 -10.76
C VAL A 122 -4.48 16.43 -12.23
N PHE A 123 -4.08 15.52 -13.14
CA PHE A 123 -4.12 15.76 -14.57
C PHE A 123 -5.54 16.07 -15.07
N LEU A 124 -6.55 15.31 -14.64
CA LEU A 124 -7.95 15.56 -15.00
C LEU A 124 -8.43 16.93 -14.50
N ILE A 125 -8.10 17.32 -13.28
CA ILE A 125 -8.46 18.64 -12.73
C ILE A 125 -7.92 19.77 -13.60
N ILE A 126 -6.64 19.68 -14.02
CA ILE A 126 -6.01 20.67 -14.90
C ILE A 126 -6.69 20.68 -16.27
N LEU A 127 -6.92 19.50 -16.85
CA LEU A 127 -7.56 19.36 -18.17
C LEU A 127 -8.95 20.01 -18.19
N PHE A 128 -9.80 19.73 -17.20
CA PHE A 128 -11.14 20.31 -17.12
C PHE A 128 -11.10 21.82 -16.90
N SER A 129 -10.19 22.31 -16.05
CA SER A 129 -10.06 23.75 -15.77
C SER A 129 -9.64 24.54 -17.01
N VAL A 130 -8.60 24.08 -17.72
CA VAL A 130 -8.12 24.74 -18.95
C VAL A 130 -9.17 24.64 -20.06
N THR A 131 -9.82 23.49 -20.21
CA THR A 131 -10.90 23.28 -21.18
C THR A 131 -12.07 24.24 -20.93
N PHE A 132 -12.47 24.43 -19.68
CA PHE A 132 -13.54 25.34 -19.32
C PHE A 132 -13.22 26.79 -19.73
N VAL A 133 -12.03 27.28 -19.35
CA VAL A 133 -11.58 28.63 -19.72
C VAL A 133 -11.51 28.78 -21.24
N TYR A 134 -11.01 27.76 -21.94
CA TYR A 134 -10.94 27.75 -23.40
C TYR A 134 -12.32 27.82 -24.07
N MET A 135 -13.29 27.02 -23.59
CA MET A 135 -14.64 27.02 -24.11
C MET A 135 -15.33 28.37 -23.89
N VAL A 136 -15.27 28.91 -22.67
CA VAL A 136 -15.90 30.20 -22.34
C VAL A 136 -15.26 31.33 -23.14
N GLY A 137 -13.92 31.43 -23.16
CA GLY A 137 -13.21 32.45 -23.92
C GLY A 137 -13.48 32.37 -25.43
N GLY A 138 -13.45 31.16 -25.99
CA GLY A 138 -13.72 30.95 -27.42
C GLY A 138 -15.17 31.20 -27.81
N LEU A 139 -16.14 30.87 -26.95
CA LEU A 139 -17.56 31.19 -27.16
C LEU A 139 -17.78 32.71 -27.18
N LEU A 140 -17.20 33.43 -26.22
CA LEU A 140 -17.29 34.89 -26.17
C LEU A 140 -16.65 35.52 -27.41
N TYR A 141 -15.45 35.08 -27.81
CA TYR A 141 -14.77 35.61 -28.98
C TYR A 141 -15.54 35.32 -30.28
N ASN A 142 -15.96 34.07 -30.51
CA ASN A 142 -16.65 33.69 -31.75
C ASN A 142 -18.08 34.25 -31.83
N GLY A 143 -18.75 34.44 -30.70
CA GLY A 143 -20.10 35.00 -30.64
C GLY A 143 -20.12 36.51 -30.76
N PHE A 144 -19.27 37.22 -30.01
CA PHE A 144 -19.32 38.69 -29.97
C PHE A 144 -18.45 39.37 -31.01
N VAL A 145 -17.31 38.80 -31.39
CA VAL A 145 -16.38 39.43 -32.36
C VAL A 145 -16.62 38.92 -33.78
N GLN A 146 -16.78 37.62 -33.94
CA GLN A 146 -16.89 36.99 -35.26
C GLN A 146 -18.35 36.79 -35.73
N HIS A 147 -19.35 37.09 -34.89
CA HIS A 147 -20.78 36.90 -35.15
C HIS A 147 -21.13 35.51 -35.72
N LYS A 148 -20.36 34.48 -35.34
CA LYS A 148 -20.67 33.11 -35.73
C LYS A 148 -21.93 32.65 -35.00
N SER A 149 -22.61 31.64 -35.52
CA SER A 149 -23.84 31.10 -34.92
C SER A 149 -23.89 29.58 -35.03
N GLY A 150 -24.62 28.94 -34.13
CA GLY A 150 -24.75 27.48 -34.07
C GLY A 150 -23.46 26.78 -33.63
N LEU A 151 -23.18 25.61 -34.21
CA LEU A 151 -21.98 24.79 -33.88
C LEU A 151 -20.64 25.48 -34.17
N ASN A 152 -20.64 26.56 -34.95
CA ASN A 152 -19.44 27.34 -35.26
C ASN A 152 -19.02 28.30 -34.14
N LEU A 153 -19.82 28.42 -33.07
CA LEU A 153 -19.49 29.19 -31.87
C LEU A 153 -18.41 28.49 -31.04
N LEU A 154 -18.49 27.15 -31.00
CA LEU A 154 -17.57 26.31 -30.25
C LEU A 154 -16.20 26.29 -30.94
N PRO A 155 -15.13 26.72 -30.26
CA PRO A 155 -13.79 26.67 -30.83
C PRO A 155 -13.38 25.20 -31.03
N HIS A 156 -12.99 24.85 -32.27
CA HIS A 156 -12.65 23.48 -32.68
C HIS A 156 -13.73 22.43 -32.33
N ALA A 157 -15.00 22.72 -32.64
CA ALA A 157 -16.12 21.83 -32.37
C ALA A 157 -15.90 20.37 -32.84
N GLN A 158 -15.26 20.15 -34.00
CA GLN A 158 -14.98 18.80 -34.50
C GLN A 158 -14.06 17.99 -33.58
N PHE A 159 -13.08 18.64 -32.93
CA PHE A 159 -12.20 17.98 -31.96
C PHE A 159 -13.00 17.52 -30.73
N TRP A 160 -13.83 18.40 -30.17
CA TRP A 160 -14.63 18.10 -28.98
C TRP A 160 -15.69 17.03 -29.22
N ILE A 161 -16.29 17.00 -30.41
CA ILE A 161 -17.26 15.97 -30.80
C ILE A 161 -16.56 14.61 -30.99
N GLY A 162 -15.31 14.60 -31.46
CA GLY A 162 -14.51 13.38 -31.62
C GLY A 162 -13.89 12.83 -30.33
N LEU A 163 -13.79 13.65 -29.29
CA LEU A 163 -13.14 13.31 -28.02
C LEU A 163 -13.68 12.04 -27.34
N PRO A 164 -15.01 11.80 -27.25
CA PRO A 164 -15.55 10.56 -26.68
C PRO A 164 -15.11 9.31 -27.46
N LEU A 165 -15.02 9.41 -28.79
CA LEU A 165 -14.56 8.30 -29.63
C LEU A 165 -13.08 7.99 -29.35
N TYR A 166 -12.22 9.02 -29.27
CA TYR A 166 -10.81 8.84 -28.93
C TYR A 166 -10.60 8.26 -27.52
N ALA A 167 -11.45 8.62 -26.55
CA ALA A 167 -11.39 8.06 -25.21
C ALA A 167 -11.76 6.56 -25.18
N ILE A 168 -12.76 6.16 -25.95
CA ILE A 168 -13.17 4.74 -26.09
C ILE A 168 -12.04 3.93 -26.74
N GLU A 169 -11.46 4.43 -27.84
CA GLU A 169 -10.36 3.76 -28.53
C GLU A 169 -9.10 3.65 -27.66
N GLY A 170 -8.77 4.70 -26.90
CA GLY A 170 -7.69 4.67 -25.92
C GLY A 170 -7.94 3.62 -24.84
N CYS A 171 -9.14 3.57 -24.28
CA CYS A 171 -9.51 2.60 -23.24
C CYS A 171 -9.42 1.15 -23.74
N ARG A 172 -9.93 0.86 -24.94
CA ARG A 172 -9.84 -0.47 -25.57
C ARG A 172 -8.39 -0.88 -25.81
N THR A 173 -7.55 0.04 -26.29
CA THR A 173 -6.13 -0.20 -26.53
C THR A 173 -5.38 -0.49 -25.23
N SER A 174 -5.61 0.31 -24.17
CA SER A 174 -4.98 0.09 -22.86
C SER A 174 -5.43 -1.22 -22.21
N LEU A 175 -6.72 -1.55 -22.28
CA LEU A 175 -7.25 -2.81 -21.74
C LEU A 175 -6.77 -4.03 -22.53
N GLY A 176 -6.60 -3.92 -23.85
CA GLY A 176 -6.03 -4.98 -24.69
C GLY A 176 -4.53 -5.22 -24.45
N LEU A 177 -3.79 -4.20 -24.03
CA LEU A 177 -2.37 -4.32 -23.67
C LEU A 177 -2.18 -4.88 -22.24
N CYS A 178 -3.05 -4.51 -21.30
CA CYS A 178 -3.00 -5.00 -19.92
C CYS A 178 -3.62 -6.39 -19.74
N SER A 179 -4.61 -6.75 -20.57
CA SER A 179 -5.12 -8.12 -20.62
C SER A 179 -4.14 -8.92 -21.46
N CYS A 180 -3.40 -9.85 -20.87
CA CYS A 180 -2.53 -10.78 -21.59
C CYS A 180 -3.32 -11.77 -22.47
N SER A 181 -4.16 -11.29 -23.39
CA SER A 181 -4.59 -12.08 -24.53
C SER A 181 -3.49 -11.94 -25.58
N SER A 182 -2.62 -12.94 -25.65
CA SER A 182 -1.70 -13.17 -26.75
C SER A 182 -2.48 -13.19 -28.07
N THR A 183 -2.61 -12.03 -28.71
CA THR A 183 -3.04 -11.94 -30.10
C THR A 183 -1.80 -11.50 -30.88
N PRO A 184 -1.22 -12.38 -31.73
CA PRO A 184 -0.02 -12.05 -32.47
C PRO A 184 -0.30 -10.86 -33.39
N SER A 185 0.63 -9.91 -33.40
CA SER A 185 0.65 -8.78 -34.31
C SER A 185 0.59 -9.26 -35.76
N GLN A 186 -0.55 -9.06 -36.44
CA GLN A 186 -0.50 -8.94 -37.90
C GLN A 186 -0.04 -7.51 -38.21
N ALA A 187 1.27 -7.39 -38.41
CA ALA A 187 1.84 -6.30 -39.19
C ALA A 187 1.39 -6.52 -40.65
N THR A 188 0.32 -5.85 -41.05
CA THR A 188 -0.04 -5.72 -42.47
C THR A 188 -0.03 -4.23 -42.80
N TYR A 189 1.13 -3.74 -43.24
CA TYR A 189 1.17 -2.60 -44.14
C TYR A 189 0.85 -3.18 -45.52
N GLU A 190 -0.40 -3.04 -45.97
CA GLU A 190 -0.74 -3.26 -47.37
C GLU A 190 0.02 -2.20 -48.18
N SER A 191 0.93 -2.67 -49.03
CA SER A 191 1.54 -1.91 -50.10
C SER A 191 0.47 -1.56 -51.13
N VAL A 192 0.20 -0.27 -51.31
CA VAL A 192 -0.35 0.30 -52.55
C VAL A 192 0.53 1.46 -52.96
#